data_AF-A0A0F9L3B2-F1
#
_entry.id   AF-A0A0F9L3B2-F1
#
_cell.length_a   1.000
_cell.length_b   1.000
_cell.length_c   1.000
_cell.angle_alpha   90.00
_cell.angle_beta   90.00
_cell.angle_gamma   90.00
#
_symmetry.space_group_name_H-M   'P 1'
#
loop_
_entity.id
_entity.type
_entity.pdbx_description
1 polymer ?
#
loop_
_entity_poly.entity_id
_entity_poly.type
_entity_poly.pdbx_seq_one_letter_code
_entity_poly.pdbx_strand_id
1 'polypeptide(L)'
;MAKKHTPKKNFHKTLLQSYILTNCKRRLFLELGKNKPHLWFDPVRSVPSTPPERLMFQQKYLKDKGKEYENKVYSHLMRLSNSHFKPNVSRGVSASLLTKEALETFHDLYLKNPKNTLMLLEYQFKIPETYFDTIFTFKNGIKILPVDFSEQRPDIIFLGNQR
;
A
#
# COMPACT_ATOMS: atom_id res chain seq x y z
N MET A 1 40.23 -44.16 10.62
CA MET A 1 40.15 -42.81 11.23
C MET A 1 39.55 -41.85 10.22
N ALA A 2 38.33 -41.36 10.43
CA ALA A 2 37.69 -40.40 9.53
C ALA A 2 38.29 -39.00 9.75
N LYS A 3 38.76 -38.36 8.65
CA LYS A 3 39.27 -36.98 8.69
C LYS A 3 38.14 -36.03 9.09
N LYS A 4 38.25 -35.38 10.27
CA LYS A 4 37.36 -34.28 10.67
C LYS A 4 37.43 -33.18 9.61
N HIS A 5 36.31 -32.96 8.91
CA HIS A 5 36.18 -31.88 7.95
C HIS A 5 36.06 -30.56 8.71
N THR A 6 37.16 -29.82 8.83
CA THR A 6 37.12 -28.46 9.36
C THR A 6 36.35 -27.56 8.38
N PRO A 7 35.37 -26.78 8.83
CA PRO A 7 34.66 -25.85 7.96
C PRO A 7 35.63 -24.78 7.47
N LYS A 8 35.88 -24.74 6.15
CA LYS A 8 36.68 -23.69 5.52
C LYS A 8 36.04 -22.33 5.83
N LYS A 9 36.79 -21.41 6.44
CA LYS A 9 36.34 -20.02 6.66
C LYS A 9 36.09 -19.35 5.30
N ASN A 10 34.87 -18.83 5.08
CA ASN A 10 34.45 -18.26 3.79
C ASN A 10 35.14 -16.93 3.46
N PHE A 11 35.61 -16.22 4.48
CA PHE A 11 36.31 -14.95 4.32
C PHE A 11 37.82 -15.16 4.48
N HIS A 12 38.55 -15.10 3.37
CA HIS A 12 40.00 -15.26 3.32
C HIS A 12 40.65 -13.98 2.77
N LYS A 13 41.93 -13.79 3.07
CA LYS A 13 42.68 -12.55 2.76
C LYS A 13 42.57 -12.15 1.28
N THR A 14 42.59 -13.11 0.37
CA THR A 14 42.46 -12.88 -1.08
C THR A 14 41.10 -12.32 -1.48
N LEU A 15 40.02 -12.76 -0.83
CA LEU A 15 38.67 -12.23 -1.07
C LEU A 15 38.55 -10.78 -0.60
N LEU A 16 39.11 -10.46 0.58
CA LEU A 16 39.17 -9.09 1.09
C LEU A 16 39.99 -8.19 0.17
N GLN A 17 41.18 -8.65 -0.26
CA GLN A 17 42.03 -7.92 -1.21
C GLN A 17 41.32 -7.69 -2.55
N SER A 18 40.67 -8.71 -3.10
CA SER A 18 39.89 -8.57 -4.33
C SER A 18 38.75 -7.57 -4.17
N TYR A 19 38.08 -7.53 -3.02
CA TYR A 19 37.03 -6.55 -2.76
C TYR A 19 37.59 -5.13 -2.65
N ILE A 20 38.67 -4.92 -1.91
CA ILE A 20 39.32 -3.60 -1.79
C ILE A 20 39.73 -3.06 -3.16
N LEU A 21 40.33 -3.91 -4.01
CA LEU A 21 40.81 -3.51 -5.34
C LEU A 21 39.67 -3.24 -6.33
N THR A 22 38.59 -4.01 -6.28
CA THR A 22 37.51 -3.94 -7.29
C THR A 22 36.28 -3.17 -6.84
N ASN A 23 36.16 -2.89 -5.54
CA ASN A 23 34.97 -2.36 -4.85
C ASN A 23 33.64 -3.08 -5.25
N CYS A 24 33.72 -4.32 -5.71
CA CYS A 24 32.58 -5.03 -6.26
C CYS A 24 31.82 -5.80 -5.17
N LYS A 25 30.86 -5.13 -4.54
CA LYS A 25 29.98 -5.72 -3.51
C LYS A 25 29.26 -6.98 -4.01
N ARG A 26 28.87 -7.01 -5.30
CA ARG A 26 28.22 -8.18 -5.92
C ARG A 26 29.13 -9.41 -5.96
N ARG A 27 30.40 -9.25 -6.33
CA ARG A 27 31.38 -10.34 -6.35
C ARG A 27 31.65 -10.85 -4.94
N LEU A 28 31.81 -9.94 -3.97
CA LEU A 28 31.98 -10.31 -2.56
C LEU A 28 30.80 -11.14 -2.04
N PHE A 29 29.57 -10.72 -2.34
CA PHE A 29 28.35 -11.42 -1.94
C PHE A 29 28.26 -12.84 -2.52
N LEU A 30 28.56 -12.99 -3.82
CA LEU A 30 28.56 -14.30 -4.48
C LEU A 30 29.61 -15.24 -3.90
N GLU A 31 30.81 -14.76 -3.60
CA GLU A 31 31.87 -15.59 -3.02
C GLU A 31 31.55 -16.03 -1.58
N LEU A 32 30.92 -15.16 -0.78
CA LEU A 32 30.51 -15.48 0.59
C LEU A 32 29.40 -16.53 0.67
N GLY A 33 28.48 -16.53 -0.30
CA GLY A 33 27.34 -17.45 -0.36
C GLY A 33 27.65 -18.86 -0.89
N LYS A 34 28.80 -19.08 -1.56
CA LYS A 34 29.14 -20.37 -2.22
C LYS A 34 29.05 -21.62 -1.32
N ASN A 35 29.36 -21.50 -0.03
CA ASN A 35 29.39 -22.64 0.89
C ASN A 35 28.02 -22.94 1.52
N LYS A 36 27.07 -22.02 1.45
CA LYS A 36 25.68 -22.23 1.90
C LYS A 36 24.71 -21.64 0.87
N PRO A 37 24.73 -22.15 -0.37
CA PRO A 37 23.96 -21.55 -1.46
C PRO A 37 22.46 -21.50 -1.13
N HIS A 38 21.96 -22.50 -0.40
CA HIS A 38 20.58 -22.59 0.04
C HIS A 38 20.13 -21.53 1.07
N LEU A 39 21.06 -20.83 1.74
CA LEU A 39 20.72 -19.73 2.64
C LEU A 39 20.88 -18.36 1.97
N TRP A 40 21.79 -18.26 1.00
CA TRP A 40 22.23 -16.99 0.43
C TRP A 40 21.66 -16.72 -0.97
N PHE A 41 21.35 -17.78 -1.72
CA PHE A 41 20.88 -17.71 -3.09
C PHE A 41 19.48 -18.27 -3.26
N ASP A 42 19.03 -19.15 -2.35
CA ASP A 42 17.63 -19.56 -2.37
C ASP A 42 16.77 -18.39 -1.89
N PRO A 43 15.77 -17.99 -2.68
CA PRO A 43 14.91 -16.89 -2.31
C PRO A 43 14.02 -17.31 -1.14
N VAL A 44 13.97 -16.46 -0.11
CA VAL A 44 13.10 -16.61 1.08
C VAL A 44 11.62 -16.72 0.70
N ARG A 45 11.25 -16.24 -0.50
CA ARG A 45 9.90 -16.37 -1.06
C ARG A 45 9.96 -17.36 -2.21
N SER A 46 8.97 -18.25 -2.25
CA SER A 46 8.75 -19.14 -3.39
C SER A 46 8.73 -18.32 -4.68
N VAL A 47 9.69 -18.58 -5.57
CA VAL A 47 9.65 -18.04 -6.93
C VAL A 47 8.42 -18.64 -7.59
N PRO A 48 7.52 -17.83 -8.17
CA PRO A 48 6.39 -18.36 -8.91
C PRO A 48 6.93 -19.31 -10.00
N SER A 49 6.32 -20.49 -10.09
CA SER A 49 6.69 -21.54 -11.05
C SER A 49 6.58 -21.08 -12.50
N THR A 50 5.79 -20.03 -12.74
CA THR A 50 5.72 -19.31 -14.00
C THR A 50 6.53 -18.01 -13.91
N PRO A 51 7.53 -17.80 -14.79
CA PRO A 51 8.21 -16.52 -14.85
C PRO A 51 7.20 -15.41 -15.15
N PRO A 52 7.29 -14.25 -14.48
CA PRO A 52 6.33 -13.18 -14.69
C PRO A 52 6.39 -12.70 -16.15
N GLU A 53 5.25 -12.77 -16.84
CA GLU A 53 5.10 -12.30 -18.22
C GLU A 53 5.46 -10.80 -18.30
N ARG A 54 6.30 -10.43 -19.28
CA ARG A 54 6.91 -9.10 -19.42
C ARG A 54 5.88 -7.97 -19.31
N LEU A 55 6.18 -6.96 -18.47
CA LEU A 55 5.70 -5.56 -18.35
C LEU A 55 4.20 -5.24 -18.56
N MET A 56 3.53 -5.77 -19.59
CA MET A 56 2.11 -5.53 -19.87
C MET A 56 1.18 -6.24 -18.86
N PHE A 57 1.61 -7.34 -18.24
CA PHE A 57 0.86 -8.03 -17.18
C PHE A 57 1.08 -7.46 -15.78
N GLN A 58 2.04 -6.53 -15.59
CA GLN A 58 2.20 -5.87 -14.30
C GLN A 58 0.95 -5.08 -13.92
N GLN A 59 0.26 -4.45 -14.88
CA GLN A 59 -0.98 -3.72 -14.57
C GLN A 59 -2.09 -4.66 -14.10
N LYS A 60 -2.28 -5.81 -14.76
CA LYS A 60 -3.28 -6.79 -14.36
C LYS A 60 -2.93 -7.37 -12.98
N TYR A 61 -1.69 -7.79 -12.80
CA TYR A 61 -1.20 -8.30 -11.51
C TYR A 61 -1.33 -7.27 -10.38
N LEU A 62 -0.98 -6.01 -10.64
CA LEU A 62 -1.12 -4.91 -9.68
C LEU A 62 -2.59 -4.62 -9.37
N LYS A 63 -3.48 -4.64 -10.37
CA LYS A 63 -4.94 -4.51 -10.16
C LYS A 63 -5.48 -5.66 -9.32
N ASP A 64 -5.08 -6.89 -9.63
CA ASP A 64 -5.53 -8.08 -8.90
C ASP A 64 -5.02 -8.06 -7.45
N LYS A 65 -3.76 -7.66 -7.23
CA LYS A 65 -3.20 -7.48 -5.88
C LYS A 65 -3.81 -6.31 -5.13
N GLY A 66 -4.10 -5.21 -5.81
CA GLY A 66 -4.85 -4.08 -5.26
C GLY A 66 -6.23 -4.53 -4.79
N LYS A 67 -6.96 -5.27 -5.62
CA LYS A 67 -8.28 -5.83 -5.28
C LYS A 67 -8.21 -6.83 -4.13
N GLU A 68 -7.19 -7.68 -4.08
CA GLU A 68 -6.96 -8.61 -2.96
C GLU A 68 -6.76 -7.85 -1.64
N TYR A 69 -5.95 -6.79 -1.67
CA TYR A 69 -5.70 -5.93 -0.51
C TYR A 69 -6.96 -5.18 -0.08
N GLU A 70 -7.66 -4.55 -1.03
CA GLU A 70 -8.91 -3.83 -0.81
C GLU A 70 -9.98 -4.73 -0.18
N ASN A 71 -10.15 -5.96 -0.69
CA ASN A 71 -11.06 -6.94 -0.10
C ASN A 71 -10.69 -7.32 1.33
N LYS A 72 -9.39 -7.44 1.65
CA LYS A 72 -8.92 -7.73 3.01
C LYS A 72 -9.25 -6.58 3.95
N VAL A 73 -9.02 -5.34 3.52
CA VAL A 73 -9.33 -4.13 4.29
C VAL A 73 -10.84 -4.04 4.52
N TYR A 74 -11.67 -4.11 3.48
CA TYR A 74 -13.13 -4.03 3.64
C TYR A 74 -13.68 -5.17 4.49
N SER A 75 -13.19 -6.40 4.34
CA SER A 75 -13.59 -7.52 5.18
C SER A 75 -13.32 -7.29 6.67
N HIS A 76 -12.25 -6.54 6.99
CA HIS A 76 -11.95 -6.15 8.36
C HIS A 76 -12.85 -5.01 8.83
N LEU A 77 -12.98 -3.94 8.03
CA LEU A 77 -13.77 -2.76 8.38
C LEU A 77 -15.26 -3.09 8.57
N MET A 78 -15.83 -3.95 7.73
CA MET A 78 -17.22 -4.41 7.83
C MET A 78 -17.54 -5.19 9.10
N ARG A 79 -16.52 -5.70 9.83
CA ARG A 79 -16.71 -6.40 11.11
C ARG A 79 -16.76 -5.44 12.30
N LEU A 80 -16.38 -4.17 12.11
CA LEU A 80 -16.42 -3.19 13.17
C LEU A 80 -17.87 -2.77 13.43
N SER A 81 -18.27 -2.75 14.70
CA SER A 81 -19.64 -2.48 15.14
C SER A 81 -20.14 -1.07 14.82
N ASN A 82 -19.22 -0.15 14.54
CA ASN A 82 -19.49 1.24 14.18
C ASN A 82 -19.35 1.52 12.67
N SER A 83 -19.24 0.47 11.85
CA SER A 83 -19.19 0.60 10.40
C SER A 83 -20.61 0.64 9.80
N HIS A 84 -20.84 1.59 8.90
CA HIS A 84 -22.07 1.75 8.14
C HIS A 84 -21.73 1.73 6.65
N PHE A 85 -22.43 0.90 5.90
CA PHE A 85 -22.16 0.68 4.50
C PHE A 85 -23.38 0.07 3.79
N LYS A 86 -23.48 0.29 2.48
CA LYS A 86 -24.48 -0.37 1.64
C LYS A 86 -23.92 -1.69 1.10
N PRO A 87 -24.49 -2.85 1.45
CA PRO A 87 -23.96 -4.14 1.01
C PRO A 87 -24.15 -4.34 -0.50
N ASN A 88 -23.14 -4.91 -1.14
CA ASN A 88 -23.20 -5.39 -2.53
C ASN A 88 -23.47 -6.90 -2.55
N VAL A 89 -24.01 -7.41 -3.66
CA VAL A 89 -24.40 -8.81 -3.91
C VAL A 89 -23.24 -9.79 -3.67
N SER A 90 -22.00 -9.34 -3.82
CA SER A 90 -20.77 -10.15 -3.72
C SER A 90 -19.98 -9.95 -2.42
N ARG A 91 -20.63 -9.63 -1.29
CA ARG A 91 -19.98 -9.33 0.01
C ARG A 91 -19.01 -8.13 -0.03
N GLY A 92 -19.15 -7.26 -1.03
CA GLY A 92 -18.44 -5.99 -1.11
C GLY A 92 -19.24 -4.83 -0.51
N VAL A 93 -18.61 -3.68 -0.44
CA VAL A 93 -19.28 -2.41 -0.15
C VAL A 93 -19.65 -1.75 -1.48
N SER A 94 -20.85 -1.15 -1.57
CA SER A 94 -21.28 -0.38 -2.74
C SER A 94 -21.26 1.11 -2.46
N ALA A 95 -20.83 1.89 -3.47
CA ALA A 95 -20.88 3.34 -3.43
C ALA A 95 -22.30 3.85 -3.17
N SER A 96 -22.39 4.80 -2.25
CA SER A 96 -23.64 5.45 -1.85
C SER A 96 -23.42 6.96 -1.80
N LEU A 97 -24.38 7.73 -2.29
CA LEU A 97 -24.34 9.18 -2.15
C LEU A 97 -24.69 9.56 -0.71
N LEU A 98 -23.92 10.47 -0.14
CA LEU A 98 -24.22 11.07 1.15
C LEU A 98 -25.19 12.24 0.93
N THR A 99 -26.49 11.91 0.87
CA THR A 99 -27.56 12.91 0.74
C THR A 99 -27.85 13.59 2.07
N LYS A 100 -28.67 14.64 2.05
CA LYS A 100 -29.10 15.35 3.27
C LYS A 100 -29.82 14.40 4.23
N GLU A 101 -30.70 13.56 3.72
CA GLU A 101 -31.47 12.59 4.51
C GLU A 101 -30.55 11.53 5.14
N ALA A 102 -29.50 11.11 4.42
CA ALA A 102 -28.49 10.22 4.96
C ALA A 102 -27.70 10.90 6.09
N LEU A 103 -27.31 12.16 5.92
CA LEU A 103 -26.63 12.95 6.97
C LEU A 103 -27.49 13.12 8.23
N GLU A 104 -28.78 13.44 8.07
CA GLU A 104 -29.73 13.53 9.19
C GLU A 104 -29.83 12.19 9.93
N THR A 105 -29.93 11.09 9.18
CA THR A 105 -29.95 9.73 9.76
C THR A 105 -28.67 9.43 10.56
N PHE A 106 -27.50 9.75 10.02
CA PHE A 106 -26.22 9.52 10.71
C PHE A 106 -26.05 10.44 11.91
N HIS A 107 -26.53 11.68 11.83
CA HIS A 107 -26.54 12.61 12.94
C HIS A 107 -27.39 12.07 14.10
N ASP A 108 -28.59 11.56 13.83
CA ASP A 108 -29.45 10.97 14.85
C ASP A 108 -28.83 9.71 15.48
N LEU A 109 -28.15 8.88 14.68
CA LEU A 109 -27.40 7.72 15.17
C LEU A 109 -26.24 8.14 16.07
N TYR A 110 -25.53 9.22 15.71
CA TYR A 110 -24.44 9.77 16.51
C TYR A 110 -24.95 10.34 17.83
N LEU A 111 -26.07 11.08 17.83
CA LEU A 111 -26.66 11.64 19.04
C LEU A 111 -27.08 10.57 20.06
N LYS A 112 -27.48 9.37 19.59
CA LYS A 112 -27.80 8.24 20.47
C LYS A 112 -26.57 7.68 21.19
N ASN A 113 -25.36 7.86 20.65
CA ASN A 113 -24.11 7.44 21.26
C ASN A 113 -22.97 8.41 20.92
N PRO A 114 -22.93 9.61 21.51
CA PRO A 114 -22.05 10.70 21.09
C PRO A 114 -20.56 10.45 21.36
N LYS A 115 -20.23 9.43 22.16
CA LYS A 115 -18.85 8.97 22.39
C LYS A 115 -18.34 8.02 21.31
N ASN A 116 -19.20 7.54 20.41
CA ASN A 116 -18.83 6.60 19.36
C ASN A 116 -18.56 7.32 18.05
N THR A 117 -17.46 6.96 17.39
CA THR A 117 -17.17 7.38 16.02
C THR A 117 -17.99 6.55 15.04
N LEU A 118 -18.73 7.18 14.14
CA LEU A 118 -19.37 6.48 13.01
C LEU A 118 -18.39 6.37 11.84
N MET A 119 -18.23 5.17 11.29
CA MET A 119 -17.38 4.91 10.14
C MET A 119 -18.27 4.66 8.92
N LEU A 120 -18.27 5.58 7.96
CA LEU A 120 -19.08 5.49 6.74
C LEU A 120 -18.21 4.97 5.60
N LEU A 121 -18.48 3.77 5.09
CA LEU A 121 -17.71 3.17 3.99
C LEU A 121 -18.38 3.45 2.64
N GLU A 122 -17.60 3.96 1.68
CA GLU A 122 -18.06 4.28 0.31
C GLU A 122 -19.24 5.28 0.24
N TYR A 123 -19.38 6.13 1.26
CA TYR A 123 -20.29 7.27 1.21
C TYR A 123 -19.59 8.48 0.58
N GLN A 124 -20.15 8.95 -0.53
CA GLN A 124 -19.55 10.00 -1.36
C GLN A 124 -20.38 11.27 -1.29
N PHE A 125 -19.74 12.41 -1.01
CA PHE A 125 -20.38 13.70 -1.21
C PHE A 125 -20.52 13.97 -2.70
N LYS A 126 -21.68 14.47 -3.13
CA LYS A 126 -21.78 15.08 -4.46
C LYS A 126 -21.00 16.39 -4.44
N ILE A 127 -19.82 16.37 -5.03
CA ILE A 127 -19.02 17.58 -5.23
C ILE A 127 -19.71 18.40 -6.34
N PRO A 128 -20.14 19.65 -6.08
CA PRO A 128 -20.69 20.51 -7.12
C PRO A 128 -19.64 20.79 -8.20
N GLU A 129 -20.05 20.87 -9.47
CA GLU A 129 -19.15 21.28 -10.57
C GLU A 129 -18.48 22.63 -10.26
N THR A 130 -19.21 23.56 -9.62
CA THR A 130 -18.67 24.85 -9.17
C THR A 130 -17.52 24.72 -8.18
N TYR A 131 -17.48 23.69 -7.33
CA TYR A 131 -16.34 23.42 -6.45
C TYR A 131 -15.15 22.86 -7.22
N PHE A 132 -15.42 22.07 -8.27
CA PHE A 132 -14.37 21.60 -9.16
C PHE A 132 -13.77 22.75 -9.96
N ASP A 133 -14.61 23.67 -10.46
CA ASP A 133 -14.20 24.85 -11.22
C ASP A 133 -13.40 25.85 -10.38
N THR A 134 -13.69 25.97 -9.08
CA THR A 134 -12.92 26.83 -8.17
C THR A 134 -11.54 26.26 -7.84
N ILE A 135 -11.38 24.94 -7.83
CA ILE A 135 -10.10 24.28 -7.55
C ILE A 135 -9.28 24.08 -8.83
N PHE A 136 -9.94 23.70 -9.91
CA PHE A 136 -9.35 23.33 -11.19
C PHE A 136 -9.82 24.28 -12.27
N THR A 137 -9.35 25.52 -12.23
CA THR A 137 -9.64 26.50 -13.27
C THR A 137 -9.15 26.01 -14.64
N PHE A 138 -10.09 25.80 -15.58
CA PHE A 138 -9.80 25.35 -16.93
C PHE A 138 -8.82 26.30 -17.64
N LYS A 139 -7.73 25.73 -18.18
CA LYS A 139 -6.68 26.46 -18.89
C LYS A 139 -7.23 27.14 -20.15
N ASN A 140 -7.58 28.42 -20.03
CA ASN A 140 -7.61 29.42 -21.10
C ASN A 140 -7.31 30.83 -20.53
N GLY A 141 -6.22 30.95 -19.75
CA GLY A 141 -5.69 32.25 -19.28
C GLY A 141 -5.78 32.54 -17.77
N ILE A 142 -6.01 31.53 -16.93
CA ILE A 142 -6.18 31.71 -15.48
C ILE A 142 -4.84 31.49 -14.74
N LYS A 143 -4.54 32.39 -13.79
CA LYS A 143 -3.35 32.41 -12.92
C LYS A 143 -3.09 31.01 -12.33
N ILE A 144 -1.92 30.47 -12.64
CA ILE A 144 -1.39 29.24 -12.04
C ILE A 144 -1.27 29.48 -10.53
N LEU A 145 -1.98 28.69 -9.72
CA LEU A 145 -1.77 28.67 -8.28
C LEU A 145 -0.31 28.28 -8.00
N PRO A 146 0.46 29.09 -7.26
CA PRO A 146 1.79 28.67 -6.81
C PRO A 146 1.58 27.58 -5.76
N VAL A 147 1.79 26.33 -6.16
CA VAL A 147 1.72 25.19 -5.24
C VAL A 147 3.15 24.80 -4.89
N ASP A 148 3.52 25.02 -3.63
CA ASP A 148 4.72 24.40 -3.06
C ASP A 148 4.42 22.94 -2.76
N PHE A 149 5.21 22.04 -3.35
CA PHE A 149 5.07 20.61 -3.13
C PHE A 149 5.53 20.26 -1.71
N SER A 150 4.58 19.82 -0.88
CA SER A 150 4.89 19.15 0.38
C SER A 150 5.50 17.77 0.12
N GLU A 151 6.50 17.37 0.91
CA GLU A 151 7.01 15.99 0.95
C GLU A 151 5.98 14.98 1.50
N GLN A 152 4.83 15.44 1.99
CA GLN A 152 3.79 14.61 2.58
C GLN A 152 2.65 14.33 1.59
N ARG A 153 2.29 13.05 1.48
CA ARG A 153 1.25 12.54 0.57
C ARG A 153 -0.16 13.03 1.00
N PRO A 154 -1.01 13.47 0.07
CA PRO A 154 -2.32 14.09 0.38
C PRO A 154 -3.44 13.09 0.74
N ASP A 155 -3.13 11.82 0.98
CA ASP A 155 -4.14 10.74 1.05
C ASP A 155 -4.93 10.70 2.37
N ILE A 156 -4.68 11.59 3.34
CA ILE A 156 -5.31 11.52 4.68
C ILE A 156 -5.70 12.92 5.18
N ILE A 157 -7.01 13.14 5.34
CA ILE A 157 -7.57 14.32 6.02
C ILE A 157 -8.06 13.87 7.40
N PHE A 158 -7.52 14.49 8.46
CA PHE A 158 -8.02 14.32 9.82
C PHE A 158 -8.94 15.49 10.18
N LEU A 159 -10.21 15.19 10.47
CA LEU A 159 -11.11 16.14 11.11
C LEU A 159 -11.22 15.78 12.59
N GLY A 160 -10.61 16.60 13.44
CA GLY A 160 -10.75 16.53 14.89
C GLY A 160 -11.15 17.90 15.42
N ASN A 161 -12.27 17.96 16.16
CA ASN A 161 -12.45 19.04 17.12
C ASN A 161 -11.60 18.67 18.34
N GLN A 162 -10.47 19.35 18.50
CA GLN A 162 -9.84 19.42 19.82
C GLN A 162 -10.82 20.11 20.77
N ARG A 163 -11.18 19.42 21.86
CA ARG A 163 -11.55 20.05 23.11
C ARG A 163 -10.31 20.14 23.98
#